data_AF-A0AB34Y5U5-F1
#
_entry.id   AF-A0AB34Y5U5-F1
#
_cell.length_a   1.000
_cell.length_b   1.000
_cell.length_c   1.000
_cell.angle_alpha   90.00
_cell.angle_beta   90.00
_cell.angle_gamma   90.00
#
_symmetry.space_group_name_H-M   'P 1'
#
loop_
_entity.id
_entity.type
_entity.pdbx_description
1 polymer ?
#
loop_
_entity_poly.entity_id
_entity_poly.type
_entity_poly.pdbx_seq_one_letter_code
_entity_poly.pdbx_strand_id
1 'polypeptide(L)'
;MTFSRFKSLNRAALLGLSLVVLPASAGIAYAEDILSIATPPETPAEINNFKLTEDLLTRMEKIHGELERMQLSPTSEEGQDAQPSMDSMVKSIESRPQVVELMKAQSIAPRDYLLAYFAMMSALAAVDAEEEDQLVDEVKGINPEHVAFGKQYGDRIRDLIGE
;
A
#
# COMPACT_ATOMS: atom_id res chain seq x y z
N MET A 1 -9.30 -46.05 -45.60
CA MET A 1 -8.80 -47.21 -46.37
C MET A 1 -7.46 -46.78 -46.96
N THR A 2 -6.29 -47.38 -46.77
CA THR A 2 -5.93 -48.77 -46.43
C THR A 2 -4.43 -48.80 -46.04
N PHE A 3 -4.07 -49.63 -45.06
CA PHE A 3 -2.82 -50.40 -44.82
C PHE A 3 -1.68 -50.35 -45.89
N SER A 4 -0.37 -50.54 -45.66
CA SER A 4 0.50 -50.95 -44.53
C SER A 4 1.92 -51.25 -45.09
N ARG A 5 2.91 -51.46 -44.18
CA ARG A 5 4.08 -52.38 -44.25
C ARG A 5 5.51 -51.85 -44.52
N PHE A 6 6.27 -51.81 -43.41
CA PHE A 6 7.52 -52.56 -43.09
C PHE A 6 8.65 -52.73 -44.12
N LYS A 7 9.86 -52.30 -43.71
CA LYS A 7 11.16 -53.05 -43.69
C LYS A 7 12.25 -52.11 -43.12
N SER A 8 12.81 -52.29 -41.93
CA SER A 8 13.78 -53.29 -41.43
C SER A 8 15.26 -52.83 -41.52
N LEU A 9 15.91 -52.89 -40.35
CA LEU A 9 17.28 -53.35 -40.08
C LEU A 9 18.48 -52.36 -40.06
N ASN A 10 19.13 -52.40 -38.88
CA ASN A 10 20.57 -52.29 -38.59
C ASN A 10 21.15 -50.85 -38.56
N ARG A 11 21.92 -50.39 -37.57
CA ARG A 11 22.93 -51.04 -36.70
C ARG A 11 23.08 -50.28 -35.39
N ALA A 12 23.42 -51.01 -34.33
CA ALA A 12 23.96 -50.48 -33.09
C ALA A 12 25.36 -49.86 -33.32
N ALA A 13 25.62 -48.73 -32.67
CA ALA A 13 26.96 -48.31 -32.28
C ALA A 13 26.85 -47.46 -31.00
N LEU A 14 27.29 -48.05 -29.89
CA LEU A 14 27.72 -47.38 -28.67
C LEU A 14 28.76 -46.31 -29.00
N LEU A 15 28.76 -45.18 -28.26
CA LEU A 15 29.83 -44.20 -28.00
C LEU A 15 29.12 -42.89 -27.60
N GLY A 16 29.34 -42.21 -26.49
CA GLY A 16 30.19 -42.35 -25.33
C GLY A 16 29.77 -41.20 -24.40
N LEU A 17 29.76 -41.43 -23.08
CA LEU A 17 29.52 -40.39 -22.09
C LEU A 17 30.63 -39.34 -22.17
N SER A 18 30.31 -38.13 -22.62
CA SER A 18 31.10 -36.92 -22.34
C SER A 18 30.35 -36.05 -21.35
N LEU A 19 30.72 -36.19 -20.09
CA LEU A 19 30.37 -35.30 -19.00
C LEU A 19 31.09 -33.96 -19.24
N VAL A 20 30.38 -32.95 -19.73
CA VAL A 20 30.92 -31.58 -19.76
C VAL A 20 30.80 -31.03 -18.35
N VAL A 21 31.91 -31.02 -17.62
CA VAL A 21 32.07 -30.23 -16.39
C VAL A 21 32.12 -28.76 -16.80
N LEU A 22 31.02 -28.04 -16.58
CA LEU A 22 31.02 -26.58 -16.62
C LEU A 22 31.64 -26.02 -15.33
N PRO A 23 32.52 -25.02 -15.41
CA PRO A 23 33.11 -24.39 -14.23
C PRO A 23 32.02 -23.67 -13.42
N ALA A 24 31.96 -24.00 -12.14
CA ALA A 24 31.18 -23.29 -11.14
C ALA A 24 31.75 -21.87 -10.96
N SER A 25 31.24 -20.94 -11.75
CA SER A 25 31.44 -19.51 -11.51
C SER A 25 30.20 -18.76 -11.99
N ALA A 26 29.12 -18.88 -11.22
CA ALA A 26 28.05 -17.90 -11.22
C ALA A 26 27.71 -17.67 -9.74
N GLY A 27 27.97 -16.46 -9.27
CA GLY A 27 27.73 -16.07 -7.90
C GLY A 27 26.27 -16.28 -7.56
N ILE A 28 26.01 -17.02 -6.48
CA ILE A 28 24.74 -16.93 -5.77
C ILE A 28 24.84 -15.71 -4.87
N ALA A 29 24.65 -14.54 -5.48
CA ALA A 29 24.02 -13.42 -4.81
C ALA A 29 22.57 -13.38 -5.32
N TYR A 30 21.64 -12.79 -4.59
CA TYR A 30 20.19 -12.75 -4.87
C TYR A 30 19.38 -13.96 -4.39
N ALA A 31 19.50 -14.31 -3.10
CA ALA A 31 18.44 -15.04 -2.39
C ALA A 31 17.71 -14.16 -1.33
N GLU A 32 18.24 -12.98 -1.02
CA GLU A 32 17.69 -12.11 0.05
C GLU A 32 16.51 -11.23 -0.42
N ASP A 33 16.17 -11.18 -1.71
CA ASP A 33 15.21 -10.20 -2.24
C ASP A 33 13.83 -10.79 -2.58
N ILE A 34 13.69 -12.12 -2.71
CA ILE A 34 12.41 -12.74 -3.14
C ILE A 34 11.40 -12.86 -1.99
N LEU A 35 11.88 -13.06 -0.76
CA LEU A 35 11.00 -13.13 0.42
C LEU A 35 10.48 -11.76 0.85
N SER A 36 11.19 -10.67 0.51
CA SER A 36 10.74 -9.32 0.87
C SER A 36 9.59 -8.82 0.00
N ILE A 37 9.38 -9.43 -1.19
CA ILE A 37 8.27 -9.13 -2.10
C ILE A 37 6.96 -9.77 -1.62
N ALA A 38 7.03 -10.80 -0.76
CA ALA A 38 5.87 -11.60 -0.35
C ALA A 38 5.19 -11.11 0.95
N THR A 39 5.80 -10.19 1.68
CA THR A 39 5.22 -9.62 2.91
C THR A 39 4.52 -8.32 2.57
N PRO A 40 3.20 -8.20 2.81
CA PRO A 40 2.50 -6.93 2.69
C PRO A 40 3.23 -5.86 3.51
N PRO A 41 3.38 -4.63 3.01
CA PRO A 41 4.01 -3.56 3.78
C PRO A 41 3.21 -3.33 5.07
N GLU A 42 3.87 -3.48 6.21
CA GLU A 42 3.24 -3.19 7.50
C GLU A 42 2.87 -1.71 7.60
N THR A 43 1.71 -1.43 8.20
CA THR A 43 1.30 -0.05 8.48
C THR A 43 2.33 0.58 9.43
N PRO A 44 2.93 1.74 9.08
CA PRO A 44 3.91 2.40 9.94
C PRO A 44 3.39 2.62 11.36
N ALA A 45 4.24 2.41 12.36
CA ALA A 45 3.84 2.48 13.77
C ALA A 45 3.27 3.85 14.18
N GLU A 46 3.72 4.95 13.56
CA GLU A 46 3.18 6.29 13.81
C GLU A 46 1.72 6.43 13.36
N ILE A 47 1.33 5.73 12.28
CA ILE A 47 -0.05 5.67 11.80
C ILE A 47 -0.84 4.71 12.66
N ASN A 48 -0.35 3.49 12.86
CA ASN A 48 -1.08 2.42 13.57
C ASN A 48 -1.39 2.76 15.04
N ASN A 49 -0.55 3.57 15.69
CA ASN A 49 -0.77 4.03 17.06
C ASN A 49 -1.48 5.40 17.15
N PHE A 50 -1.83 6.01 16.02
CA PHE A 50 -2.50 7.30 16.02
C PHE A 50 -3.94 7.16 16.52
N LYS A 51 -4.35 8.01 17.47
CA LYS A 51 -5.66 7.87 18.11
C LYS A 51 -6.77 8.46 17.25
N LEU A 52 -7.68 7.62 16.77
CA LEU A 52 -8.89 8.03 16.07
C LEU A 52 -10.03 8.31 17.05
N THR A 53 -10.74 9.42 16.85
CA THR A 53 -11.92 9.80 17.63
C THR A 53 -12.98 10.42 16.72
N GLU A 54 -14.24 10.38 17.13
CA GLU A 54 -15.34 10.98 16.37
C GLU A 54 -15.20 12.50 16.23
N ASP A 55 -14.72 13.17 17.28
CA ASP A 55 -14.42 14.61 17.23
C ASP A 55 -13.36 14.92 16.17
N LEU A 56 -12.30 14.12 16.11
CA LEU A 56 -11.27 14.27 15.08
C LEU A 56 -11.86 14.06 13.68
N LEU A 57 -12.65 13.01 13.46
CA LEU A 57 -13.34 12.77 12.18
C LEU A 57 -14.21 13.96 11.78
N THR A 58 -14.99 14.50 12.71
CA THR A 58 -15.84 15.67 12.47
C THR A 58 -15.02 16.92 12.08
N ARG A 59 -13.82 17.08 12.64
CA ARG A 59 -12.92 18.18 12.28
C ARG A 59 -12.23 17.94 10.93
N MET A 60 -11.89 16.70 10.60
CA MET A 60 -11.38 16.30 9.29
C MET A 60 -12.41 16.60 8.19
N GLU A 61 -13.68 16.24 8.39
CA GLU A 61 -14.79 16.53 7.46
C GLU A 61 -14.95 18.03 7.20
N LYS A 62 -14.84 18.87 8.25
CA LYS A 62 -14.88 20.33 8.11
C LYS A 62 -13.70 20.87 7.31
N ILE A 63 -12.49 20.38 7.57
CA ILE A 63 -11.31 20.76 6.78
C ILE A 63 -11.53 20.35 5.32
N HIS A 64 -11.94 19.11 5.07
CA HIS A 64 -12.17 18.60 3.72
C HIS A 64 -13.17 19.45 2.94
N GLY A 65 -14.35 19.72 3.51
CA GLY A 65 -15.37 20.53 2.84
C GLY A 65 -14.92 21.97 2.57
N GLU A 66 -14.04 22.55 3.39
CA GLU A 66 -13.43 23.86 3.10
C GLU A 66 -12.34 23.76 2.03
N LEU A 67 -11.51 22.72 2.03
CA LEU A 67 -10.49 22.49 1.00
C LEU A 67 -11.10 22.34 -0.39
N GLU A 68 -12.22 21.62 -0.53
CA GLU A 68 -12.96 21.50 -1.80
C GLU A 68 -13.40 22.86 -2.36
N ARG A 69 -13.74 23.81 -1.48
CA ARG A 69 -14.17 25.17 -1.86
C ARG A 69 -12.99 26.06 -2.27
N MET A 70 -11.78 25.77 -1.80
CA MET A 70 -10.60 26.62 -1.99
C MET A 70 -10.00 26.57 -3.40
N GLN A 71 -10.44 25.65 -4.28
CA GLN A 71 -9.93 25.50 -5.65
C GLN A 71 -8.39 25.54 -5.71
N LEU A 72 -7.75 24.72 -4.88
CA LEU A 72 -6.30 24.69 -4.77
C LEU A 72 -5.69 24.16 -6.07
N SER A 73 -4.68 24.87 -6.59
CA SER A 73 -3.85 24.36 -7.67
C SER A 73 -2.76 23.45 -7.10
N PRO A 74 -2.33 22.41 -7.85
CA PRO A 74 -1.19 21.60 -7.44
C PRO A 74 0.04 22.46 -7.20
N THR A 75 0.82 22.14 -6.17
CA THR A 75 2.14 22.76 -5.97
C THR A 75 3.14 22.20 -6.98
N SER A 76 4.28 22.88 -7.15
CA SER A 76 5.34 22.38 -8.03
C SER A 76 5.91 21.03 -7.57
N GLU A 77 5.84 20.72 -6.27
CA GLU A 77 6.41 19.51 -5.67
C GLU A 77 5.42 18.34 -5.66
N GLU A 78 4.11 18.60 -5.75
CA GLU A 78 3.08 17.56 -5.76
C GLU A 78 3.18 16.68 -7.01
N GLY A 79 3.19 15.35 -6.79
CA GLY A 79 3.25 14.36 -7.86
C GLY A 79 4.64 14.15 -8.47
N GLN A 80 5.69 14.81 -7.98
CA GLN A 80 7.07 14.57 -8.42
C GLN A 80 7.70 13.32 -7.80
N ASP A 81 7.27 12.97 -6.58
CA ASP A 81 7.71 11.77 -5.88
C ASP A 81 6.64 10.68 -6.00
N ALA A 82 7.05 9.48 -6.43
CA ALA A 82 6.17 8.32 -6.51
C ALA A 82 5.79 7.80 -5.11
N GLN A 83 6.63 8.06 -4.10
CA GLN A 83 6.41 7.66 -2.71
C GLN A 83 6.81 8.81 -1.77
N PRO A 84 6.00 9.90 -1.71
CA PRO A 84 6.34 11.05 -0.89
C PRO A 84 6.44 10.67 0.58
N SER A 85 7.55 11.07 1.20
CA SER A 85 7.72 10.93 2.66
C SER A 85 6.71 11.78 3.43
N MET A 86 6.38 11.38 4.67
CA MET A 86 5.54 12.17 5.57
C MET A 86 6.01 13.63 5.70
N ASP A 87 7.32 13.86 5.87
CA ASP A 87 7.87 15.21 5.97
C ASP A 87 7.70 16.02 4.69
N SER A 88 7.81 15.40 3.51
CA SER A 88 7.57 16.09 2.24
C SER A 88 6.09 16.48 2.07
N MET A 89 5.17 15.61 2.48
CA MET A 89 3.73 15.91 2.45
C MET A 89 3.38 17.05 3.42
N VAL A 90 3.94 17.02 4.63
CA VAL A 90 3.79 18.11 5.61
C VAL A 90 4.29 19.44 5.04
N LYS A 91 5.50 19.47 4.46
CA LYS A 91 6.05 20.68 3.83
C LYS A 91 5.18 21.21 2.69
N SER A 92 4.63 20.31 1.87
CA SER A 92 3.70 20.70 0.80
C SER A 92 2.43 21.37 1.36
N ILE A 93 1.89 20.88 2.48
CA ILE A 93 0.77 21.55 3.17
C ILE A 93 1.22 22.90 3.73
N GLU A 94 2.35 22.96 4.42
CA GLU A 94 2.90 24.17 5.04
C GLU A 94 3.22 25.27 4.02
N SER A 95 3.51 24.91 2.77
CA SER A 95 3.71 25.86 1.66
C SER A 95 2.46 26.67 1.28
N ARG A 96 1.28 26.29 1.80
CA ARG A 96 -0.02 26.91 1.54
C ARG A 96 -0.59 27.53 2.82
N PRO A 97 -0.30 28.82 3.13
CA PRO A 97 -0.72 29.45 4.39
C PRO A 97 -2.24 29.40 4.64
N GLN A 98 -3.05 29.50 3.59
CA GLN A 98 -4.51 29.40 3.68
C GLN A 98 -4.98 28.01 4.16
N VAL A 99 -4.26 26.95 3.80
CA VAL A 99 -4.55 25.58 4.25
C VAL A 99 -4.12 25.42 5.71
N VAL A 100 -2.94 25.94 6.07
CA VAL A 100 -2.44 25.88 7.45
C VAL A 100 -3.38 26.61 8.41
N GLU A 101 -3.85 27.81 8.05
CA GLU A 101 -4.79 28.57 8.89
C GLU A 101 -6.15 27.86 8.99
N LEU A 102 -6.62 27.19 7.93
CA LEU A 102 -7.83 26.35 8.00
C LEU A 102 -7.66 25.20 9.00
N MET A 103 -6.56 24.43 8.91
CA MET A 103 -6.30 23.31 9.81
C MET A 103 -6.20 23.78 11.27
N LYS A 104 -5.51 24.91 11.49
CA LYS A 104 -5.38 25.56 12.80
C LYS A 104 -6.72 26.03 13.36
N ALA A 105 -7.64 26.52 12.52
CA ALA A 105 -9.00 26.88 12.95
C ALA A 105 -9.79 25.67 13.47
N GLN A 106 -9.40 24.46 13.06
CA GLN A 106 -9.93 23.19 13.59
C GLN A 106 -8.98 22.55 14.61
N SER A 107 -7.98 23.27 15.14
CA SER A 107 -7.01 22.73 16.11
C SER A 107 -6.33 21.44 15.64
N ILE A 108 -5.97 21.37 14.35
CA ILE A 108 -5.25 20.25 13.74
C ILE A 108 -3.93 20.79 13.15
N ALA A 109 -2.83 20.12 13.45
CA ALA A 109 -1.55 20.38 12.80
C ALA A 109 -1.46 19.62 11.46
N PRO A 110 -0.71 20.11 10.46
CA PRO A 110 -0.56 19.44 9.17
C PRO A 110 -0.11 17.97 9.26
N ARG A 111 0.84 17.67 10.15
CA ARG A 111 1.29 16.29 10.38
C ARG A 111 0.19 15.42 10.99
N ASP A 112 -0.56 15.93 11.96
CA ASP A 112 -1.66 15.21 12.59
C ASP A 112 -2.80 14.97 11.60
N TYR A 113 -3.06 15.91 10.70
CA TYR A 113 -4.02 15.74 9.61
C TYR A 113 -3.67 14.55 8.72
N LEU A 114 -2.41 14.46 8.30
CA LEU A 114 -1.93 13.35 7.47
C LEU A 114 -1.96 12.02 8.21
N LEU A 115 -1.48 11.99 9.46
CA LEU A 115 -1.54 10.78 10.29
C LEU A 115 -2.98 10.30 10.50
N ALA A 116 -3.91 11.22 10.78
CA ALA A 116 -5.34 10.91 10.87
C ALA A 116 -5.88 10.33 9.57
N TYR A 117 -5.57 10.96 8.43
CA TYR A 117 -6.00 10.52 7.11
C TYR A 117 -5.51 9.10 6.80
N PHE A 118 -4.22 8.82 7.00
CA PHE A 118 -3.65 7.48 6.78
C PHE A 118 -4.21 6.43 7.76
N ALA A 119 -4.44 6.80 9.03
CA ALA A 119 -5.04 5.90 10.00
C ALA A 119 -6.50 5.58 9.65
N MET A 120 -7.26 6.54 9.11
CA MET A 120 -8.61 6.32 8.62
C MET A 120 -8.67 5.42 7.39
N MET A 121 -7.75 5.58 6.42
CA MET A 121 -7.63 4.65 5.28
C MET A 121 -7.25 3.24 5.74
N SER A 122 -6.30 3.12 6.68
CA SER A 122 -5.92 1.83 7.28
C SER A 122 -7.10 1.18 8.00
N ALA A 123 -7.93 1.96 8.71
CA ALA A 123 -9.14 1.47 9.36
C ALA A 123 -10.16 0.93 8.34
N LEU A 124 -10.37 1.61 7.21
CA LEU A 124 -11.27 1.12 6.15
C LEU A 124 -10.74 -0.16 5.51
N ALA A 125 -9.47 -0.17 5.09
CA ALA A 125 -8.84 -1.35 4.53
C ALA A 125 -8.96 -2.57 5.47
N ALA A 126 -8.87 -2.35 6.79
CA ALA A 126 -9.04 -3.41 7.77
C ALA A 126 -10.47 -3.97 7.81
N VAL A 127 -11.47 -3.11 7.69
CA VAL A 127 -12.88 -3.53 7.65
C VAL A 127 -13.15 -4.33 6.38
N ASP A 128 -12.72 -3.82 5.23
CA ASP A 128 -12.96 -4.48 3.95
C ASP A 128 -12.27 -5.84 3.88
N ALA A 129 -11.05 -5.95 4.41
CA ALA A 129 -10.31 -7.21 4.44
C ALA A 129 -10.82 -8.23 5.48
N GLU A 130 -11.56 -7.82 6.52
CA GLU A 130 -12.28 -8.76 7.39
C GLU A 130 -13.50 -9.40 6.69
N GLU A 131 -14.06 -8.74 5.66
CA GLU A 131 -15.16 -9.28 4.85
C GLU A 131 -14.67 -10.21 3.74
N GLU A 132 -13.38 -10.19 3.43
CA GLU A 132 -12.74 -11.03 2.42
C GLU A 132 -11.79 -12.05 3.06
N ASP A 133 -12.20 -13.33 3.11
CA ASP A 133 -11.40 -14.44 3.69
C ASP A 133 -9.94 -14.51 3.18
N GLN A 134 -9.68 -14.01 1.97
CA GLN A 134 -8.36 -13.97 1.34
C GLN A 134 -7.44 -12.85 1.84
N LEU A 135 -7.98 -11.81 2.49
CA LEU A 135 -7.26 -10.63 2.97
C LEU A 135 -7.13 -10.56 4.50
N VAL A 136 -7.71 -11.52 5.23
CA VAL A 136 -7.68 -11.57 6.71
C VAL A 136 -6.26 -11.58 7.28
N ASP A 137 -5.27 -12.12 6.55
CA ASP A 137 -3.87 -12.10 6.99
C ASP A 137 -3.24 -10.69 6.90
N GLU A 138 -3.75 -9.82 6.03
CA GLU A 138 -3.26 -8.44 5.83
C GLU A 138 -3.66 -7.50 6.98
N VAL A 139 -4.72 -7.84 7.72
CA VAL A 139 -5.24 -7.00 8.83
C VAL A 139 -4.66 -7.33 10.20
N LYS A 140 -3.90 -8.44 10.32
CA LYS A 140 -3.36 -8.89 11.62
C LYS A 140 -2.39 -7.91 12.28
N GLY A 141 -1.80 -7.00 11.51
CA GLY A 141 -0.92 -5.93 12.00
C GLY A 141 -1.64 -4.61 12.33
N ILE A 142 -2.94 -4.50 12.02
CA ILE A 142 -3.70 -3.25 12.20
C ILE A 142 -4.22 -3.16 13.63
N ASN A 143 -4.17 -1.95 14.19
CA ASN A 143 -4.65 -1.68 15.53
C ASN A 143 -6.14 -2.02 15.67
N PRO A 144 -6.55 -2.86 16.64
CA PRO A 144 -7.96 -3.22 16.82
C PRO A 144 -8.87 -2.03 17.12
N GLU A 145 -8.33 -0.94 17.69
CA GLU A 145 -9.10 0.30 17.87
C GLU A 145 -9.44 0.95 16.53
N HIS A 146 -8.56 0.85 15.52
CA HIS A 146 -8.84 1.36 14.17
C HIS A 146 -9.90 0.50 13.48
N VAL A 147 -9.82 -0.82 13.62
CA VAL A 147 -10.85 -1.73 13.10
C VAL A 147 -12.22 -1.39 13.69
N ALA A 148 -12.30 -1.22 15.02
CA ALA A 148 -13.54 -0.84 15.68
C ALA A 148 -14.06 0.53 15.21
N PHE A 149 -13.14 1.50 15.03
CA PHE A 149 -13.48 2.82 14.52
C PHE A 149 -14.02 2.76 13.09
N GLY A 150 -13.36 2.00 12.21
CA GLY A 150 -13.77 1.78 10.82
C GLY A 150 -15.15 1.13 10.73
N LYS A 151 -15.44 0.11 11.54
CA LYS A 151 -16.79 -0.51 11.60
C LYS A 151 -17.87 0.47 12.02
N GLN A 152 -17.54 1.39 12.93
CA GLN A 152 -18.50 2.34 13.47
C GLN A 152 -18.76 3.54 12.53
N TYR A 153 -17.73 4.01 11.83
CA TYR A 153 -17.79 5.27 11.07
C TYR A 153 -17.44 5.10 9.58
N GLY A 154 -17.39 3.87 9.07
CA GLY A 154 -16.89 3.55 7.72
C GLY A 154 -17.50 4.40 6.60
N ASP A 155 -18.82 4.57 6.58
CA ASP A 155 -19.50 5.39 5.57
C ASP A 155 -19.01 6.84 5.57
N ARG A 156 -18.85 7.44 6.76
CA ARG A 156 -18.33 8.81 6.89
C ARG A 156 -16.87 8.91 6.44
N ILE A 157 -16.07 7.87 6.70
CA ILE A 157 -14.68 7.84 6.29
C ILE A 157 -14.60 7.72 4.76
N ARG A 158 -15.41 6.86 4.12
CA ARG A 158 -15.49 6.71 2.66
C ARG A 158 -15.87 8.01 1.97
N ASP A 159 -16.92 8.68 2.48
CA ASP A 159 -17.32 10.02 2.02
C ASP A 159 -16.16 11.04 2.14
N LEU A 160 -15.39 11.00 3.24
CA LEU A 160 -14.26 11.91 3.47
C LEU A 160 -13.07 11.65 2.52
N ILE A 161 -12.79 10.38 2.21
CA ILE A 161 -11.65 10.02 1.34
C ILE A 161 -12.00 10.00 -0.15
N GLY A 162 -13.28 10.08 -0.49
CA GLY A 162 -13.79 10.15 -1.86
C GLY A 162 -14.08 8.79 -2.52
N GLU A 163 -14.44 7.79 -1.72
CA GLU A 163 -14.96 6.48 -2.17
C GLU A 163 -16.49 6.46 -2.19
#